data_AF-A0A4Y2C9X8-F1
#
_entry.id   AF-A0A4Y2C9X8-F1
#
_cell.length_a   1.000
_cell.length_b   1.000
_cell.length_c   1.000
_cell.angle_alpha   90.00
_cell.angle_beta   90.00
_cell.angle_gamma   90.00
#
_symmetry.space_group_name_H-M   'P 1'
#
loop_
_entity.id
_entity.type
_entity.pdbx_description
1 polymer ?
#
loop_
_entity_poly.entity_id
_entity_poly.type
_entity_poly.pdbx_seq_one_letter_code
_entity_poly.pdbx_strand_id
1 'polypeptide(L)'
;MSEVVAIPQAVKYIIGRQLRQAKIISDSRFALMSLSSVHERRVIINEIKDNTREYLGDIQLIWIRAHRGLEGNERADQLAKMTSTKDHADFSFCPSRIQIKNAARREILEAWQQR
;
A
#
# COMPACT_ATOMS: atom_id res chain seq x y z
N MET A 1 1.00 1.61 5.24
CA MET A 1 2.00 0.75 4.54
C MET A 1 1.35 -0.16 3.53
N SER A 2 0.17 -0.74 3.80
CA SER A 2 -0.57 -1.61 2.87
C SER A 2 -0.86 -0.95 1.50
N GLU A 3 -1.23 0.32 1.48
CA GLU A 3 -1.64 1.04 0.26
C GLU A 3 -0.53 1.10 -0.81
N VAL A 4 0.72 1.29 -0.37
CA VAL A 4 1.89 1.38 -1.26
C VAL A 4 2.22 0.02 -1.87
N VAL A 5 1.72 -1.09 -1.31
CA VAL A 5 1.87 -2.44 -1.83
C VAL A 5 0.64 -2.88 -2.62
N ALA A 6 -0.55 -2.40 -2.26
CA ALA A 6 -1.80 -2.75 -2.92
C ALA A 6 -1.81 -2.33 -4.40
N ILE A 7 -1.39 -1.09 -4.71
CA ILE A 7 -1.34 -0.61 -6.10
C ILE A 7 -0.35 -1.43 -6.94
N PRO A 8 0.89 -1.67 -6.47
CA PRO A 8 1.80 -2.63 -7.10
C PRO A 8 1.20 -3.97 -7.50
N GLN A 9 0.51 -4.60 -6.56
CA GLN A 9 -0.06 -5.93 -6.79
C GLN A 9 -1.23 -5.86 -7.77
N ALA A 10 -2.05 -4.80 -7.71
CA ALA A 10 -3.11 -4.58 -8.68
C ALA A 10 -2.57 -4.41 -10.12
N VAL A 11 -1.49 -3.63 -10.30
CA VAL A 11 -0.85 -3.47 -11.61
C VAL A 11 -0.27 -4.79 -12.12
N LYS A 12 0.47 -5.52 -11.28
CA LYS A 12 1.00 -6.85 -11.64
C LYS A 12 -0.12 -7.81 -12.05
N TYR A 13 -1.26 -7.78 -11.36
CA TYR A 13 -2.43 -8.58 -11.68
C TYR A 13 -3.04 -8.20 -13.05
N ILE A 14 -3.19 -6.89 -13.32
CA ILE A 14 -3.71 -6.37 -14.60
C ILE A 14 -2.82 -6.82 -15.77
N ILE A 15 -1.50 -6.65 -15.62
CA ILE A 15 -0.51 -7.03 -16.64
C ILE A 15 -0.52 -8.54 -16.86
N GLY A 16 -0.50 -9.34 -15.79
CA GLY A 16 -0.52 -10.80 -15.86
C GLY A 16 -1.81 -11.36 -16.49
N ARG A 17 -2.92 -10.63 -16.39
CA ARG A 17 -4.20 -10.98 -17.03
C ARG A 17 -4.40 -10.34 -18.40
N GLN A 18 -3.46 -9.50 -18.86
CA GLN A 18 -3.54 -8.74 -20.11
C GLN A 18 -4.86 -7.96 -20.30
N LEU A 19 -5.35 -7.31 -19.24
CA LEU A 19 -6.59 -6.54 -19.29
C LEU A 19 -6.41 -5.21 -20.05
N ARG A 20 -6.97 -5.13 -21.27
CA ARG A 20 -6.85 -3.93 -22.14
C ARG A 20 -7.23 -2.60 -21.49
N GLN A 21 -8.20 -2.62 -20.57
CA GLN A 21 -8.61 -1.46 -19.78
C GLN A 21 -8.80 -1.86 -18.32
N ALA A 22 -8.19 -1.12 -17.42
CA ALA A 22 -8.35 -1.30 -15.98
C ALA A 22 -8.40 0.05 -15.26
N LYS A 23 -9.20 0.11 -14.20
CA LYS A 23 -9.30 1.28 -13.30
C LYS A 23 -8.85 0.85 -11.90
N ILE A 24 -7.81 1.50 -11.38
CA ILE A 24 -7.37 1.34 -10.01
C ILE A 24 -7.90 2.53 -9.22
N ILE A 25 -8.77 2.24 -8.26
CA ILE A 25 -9.40 3.24 -7.41
C ILE A 25 -8.75 3.14 -6.02
N SER A 26 -8.24 4.26 -5.50
CA SER A 26 -7.64 4.32 -4.17
C SER A 26 -7.97 5.63 -3.48
N ASP A 27 -8.21 5.58 -2.17
CA ASP A 27 -8.35 6.75 -1.32
C ASP A 27 -7.01 7.32 -0.84
N SER A 28 -5.93 6.57 -1.02
CA SER A 28 -4.56 7.00 -0.72
C SER A 28 -3.99 7.91 -1.79
N ARG A 29 -4.21 9.22 -1.62
CA ARG A 29 -3.61 10.25 -2.48
C ARG A 29 -2.09 10.11 -2.56
N PHE A 30 -1.44 9.80 -1.44
CA PHE A 30 0.02 9.65 -1.40
C PHE A 30 0.50 8.46 -2.25
N ALA A 31 -0.16 7.31 -2.15
CA ALA A 31 0.22 6.14 -2.93
C ALA A 31 0.07 6.39 -4.44
N LEU A 32 -1.01 7.06 -4.85
CA LEU A 32 -1.21 7.49 -6.24
C LEU A 32 -0.14 8.48 -6.72
N MET A 33 0.18 9.50 -5.92
CA MET A 33 1.22 10.48 -6.26
C MET A 33 2.61 9.84 -6.37
N SER A 34 2.86 8.77 -5.62
CA SER A 34 4.14 8.03 -5.67
C SER A 34 4.37 7.37 -7.04
N LEU A 35 3.29 6.89 -7.68
CA LEU A 35 3.32 6.36 -9.05
C LEU A 35 3.49 7.44 -10.12
N SER A 36 2.97 8.65 -9.88
CA SER A 36 3.14 9.77 -10.83
C SER A 36 4.47 10.52 -10.64
N SER A 37 5.14 10.36 -9.50
CA SER A 37 6.40 11.04 -9.20
C SER A 37 7.54 10.55 -10.09
N VAL A 38 8.35 11.46 -10.61
CA VAL A 38 9.57 11.12 -11.36
C VAL A 38 10.68 10.59 -10.43
N HIS A 39 10.74 11.11 -9.19
CA HIS A 39 11.76 10.75 -8.21
C HIS A 39 11.12 10.00 -7.04
N GLU A 40 11.07 8.67 -7.13
CA GLU A 40 10.65 7.80 -6.03
C GLU A 40 11.81 6.90 -5.61
N ARG A 41 12.07 6.83 -4.29
CA ARG A 41 13.20 6.08 -3.73
C ARG A 41 12.87 4.60 -3.53
N ARG A 42 11.58 4.25 -3.49
CA ARG A 42 11.12 2.88 -3.27
C ARG A 42 11.22 2.07 -4.56
N VAL A 43 12.11 1.08 -4.56
CA VAL A 43 12.38 0.17 -5.68
C VAL A 43 11.09 -0.45 -6.24
N ILE A 44 10.20 -0.94 -5.36
CA ILE A 44 8.90 -1.53 -5.74
C ILE A 44 8.07 -0.60 -6.63
N ILE A 45 8.07 0.71 -6.38
CA ILE A 45 7.27 1.65 -7.17
C ILE A 45 7.92 1.91 -8.53
N ASN A 46 9.26 1.92 -8.61
CA ASN A 46 9.99 2.10 -9.87
C ASN A 46 9.83 0.88 -10.78
N GLU A 47 9.97 -0.34 -10.25
CA GLU A 47 9.70 -1.57 -11.00
C GLU A 47 8.32 -1.56 -11.67
N ILE A 48 7.33 -0.96 -11.02
CA ILE A 48 5.97 -0.93 -11.52
C ILE A 48 5.73 0.15 -12.53
N LYS A 49 6.41 1.29 -12.41
CA LYS A 49 6.43 2.29 -13.47
C LYS A 49 6.99 1.68 -14.75
N ASP A 50 8.07 0.91 -14.63
CA ASP A 50 8.70 0.26 -15.79
C ASP A 50 7.76 -0.81 -16.38
N ASN A 51 7.18 -1.69 -15.55
CA ASN A 51 6.16 -2.65 -16.01
C ASN A 51 4.94 -1.98 -16.67
N THR A 52 4.51 -0.82 -16.17
CA THR A 52 3.37 -0.09 -16.74
C THR A 52 3.74 0.59 -18.07
N ARG A 53 4.99 1.03 -18.24
CA ARG A 53 5.48 1.62 -19.49
C ARG A 53 5.58 0.60 -20.62
N GLU A 54 5.95 -0.63 -20.30
CA GLU A 54 5.99 -1.73 -21.27
C GLU A 54 4.60 -2.29 -21.59
N TYR A 55 3.61 -1.96 -20.75
CA TYR A 55 2.24 -2.42 -20.92
C TYR A 55 1.47 -1.59 -21.95
N LEU A 56 0.87 -2.26 -22.95
CA LEU A 56 0.10 -1.62 -24.02
C LEU A 56 -1.38 -1.33 -23.66
N GLY A 57 -1.84 -1.72 -22.48
CA GLY A 57 -3.21 -1.46 -22.03
C GLY A 57 -3.35 -0.13 -21.28
N ASP A 58 -4.58 0.34 -21.13
CA ASP A 58 -4.90 1.58 -20.42
C ASP A 58 -5.18 1.28 -18.93
N ILE A 59 -4.31 1.77 -18.05
CA ILE A 59 -4.48 1.70 -16.61
C ILE A 59 -4.76 3.10 -16.08
N GLN A 60 -6.01 3.32 -15.67
CA GLN A 60 -6.44 4.60 -15.11
C GLN A 60 -6.35 4.55 -13.59
N LEU A 61 -5.63 5.51 -13.02
CA LEU A 61 -5.52 5.71 -11.58
C LEU A 61 -6.53 6.78 -11.12
N ILE A 62 -7.44 6.40 -10.22
CA ILE A 62 -8.52 7.29 -9.74
C ILE A 62 -8.37 7.49 -8.23
N TRP A 63 -8.23 8.75 -7.82
CA TRP A 63 -8.30 9.12 -6.42
C TRP A 63 -9.74 9.33 -5.97
N ILE A 64 -10.12 8.69 -4.88
CA ILE A 64 -11.40 8.91 -4.20
C ILE A 64 -11.19 9.43 -2.79
N ARG A 65 -12.23 10.01 -2.20
CA ARG A 65 -12.16 10.45 -0.81
C ARG A 65 -12.57 9.27 0.08
N ALA A 66 -11.75 8.96 1.08
CA ALA A 66 -12.04 7.91 2.06
C ALA A 66 -13.41 8.14 2.74
N HIS A 67 -14.07 7.04 3.11
CA HIS A 67 -15.27 7.02 3.97
C HIS A 67 -16.49 7.81 3.45
N ARG A 68 -16.71 7.82 2.13
CA ARG A 68 -17.91 8.39 1.49
C ARG A 68 -19.03 7.39 1.18
N GLY A 69 -18.99 6.17 1.72
CA GLY A 69 -20.00 5.15 1.42
C GLY A 69 -19.82 4.43 0.08
N LEU A 70 -18.61 4.45 -0.49
CA LEU A 70 -18.29 3.61 -1.66
C LEU A 70 -18.05 2.18 -1.16
N GLU A 71 -19.01 1.29 -1.40
CA GLU A 71 -18.97 -0.12 -0.96
C GLU A 71 -17.64 -0.81 -1.30
N GLY A 72 -17.07 -0.52 -2.48
CA GLY A 72 -15.79 -1.08 -2.90
C GLY A 72 -14.60 -0.67 -2.02
N ASN A 73 -14.56 0.60 -1.58
CA ASN A 73 -13.52 1.09 -0.67
C ASN A 73 -13.68 0.48 0.72
N GLU A 74 -14.91 0.43 1.22
CA GLU A 74 -15.19 -0.15 2.53
C GLU A 74 -14.87 -1.64 2.59
N ARG A 75 -15.15 -2.37 1.50
CA ARG A 75 -14.76 -3.78 1.38
C ARG A 75 -13.24 -3.95 1.37
N ALA A 76 -12.52 -3.08 0.65
CA ALA A 76 -11.05 -3.09 0.65
C ALA A 76 -10.49 -2.79 2.06
N ASP A 77 -11.05 -1.81 2.76
CA ASP A 77 -10.67 -1.48 4.14
C ASP A 77 -10.92 -2.63 5.11
N GLN A 78 -12.07 -3.31 4.98
CA GLN A 78 -12.39 -4.49 5.78
C GLN A 78 -11.38 -5.61 5.54
N LEU A 79 -11.03 -5.91 4.29
CA LEU A 79 -10.03 -6.91 3.95
C LEU A 79 -8.64 -6.55 4.48
N ALA A 80 -8.26 -5.27 4.42
CA ALA A 80 -7.01 -4.79 4.98
C ALA A 80 -6.98 -4.96 6.51
N LYS A 81 -8.09 -4.66 7.21
CA LYS A 81 -8.21 -4.89 8.66
C LYS A 81 -8.09 -6.37 9.03
N MET A 82 -8.77 -7.25 8.31
CA MET A 82 -8.70 -8.71 8.54
C MET A 82 -7.29 -9.27 8.29
N THR A 83 -6.54 -8.67 7.37
CA THR A 83 -5.16 -9.10 7.08
C THR A 83 -4.19 -8.59 8.14
N SER A 84 -4.44 -7.42 8.74
CA SER A 84 -3.64 -6.90 9.86
C SER A 84 -3.69 -7.77 11.12
N THR A 85 -4.70 -8.64 11.25
CA THR A 85 -4.85 -9.57 12.37
C THR A 85 -4.24 -10.96 12.09
N LYS A 86 -3.64 -11.19 10.93
CA LYS A 86 -2.96 -12.46 10.63
C LYS A 86 -1.56 -12.49 11.24
N ASP A 87 -1.15 -13.66 11.72
CA ASP A 87 0.14 -13.88 12.40
C ASP A 87 1.36 -13.79 11.45
N HIS A 88 1.16 -13.94 10.14
CA HIS A 88 2.23 -13.92 9.14
C HIS A 88 2.11 -12.72 8.21
N ALA A 89 3.19 -11.92 8.10
CA ALA A 89 3.28 -10.79 7.18
C ALA A 89 3.94 -11.22 5.86
N ASP A 90 3.21 -11.10 4.76
CA ASP A 90 3.72 -11.44 3.41
C ASP A 90 4.82 -10.47 2.94
N PHE A 91 4.91 -9.29 3.55
CA PHE A 91 5.91 -8.28 3.23
C PHE A 91 6.63 -7.79 4.48
N SER A 92 7.95 -7.97 4.51
CA SER A 92 8.83 -7.41 5.54
C SER A 92 9.28 -6.01 5.12
N PHE A 93 9.05 -5.02 5.98
CA PHE A 93 9.54 -3.66 5.82
C PHE A 93 10.35 -3.25 7.04
N CYS A 94 11.36 -2.39 6.83
CA CYS A 94 12.05 -1.76 7.94
C CYS A 94 11.05 -1.04 8.86
N PRO A 95 11.18 -1.18 10.18
CA PRO A 95 10.26 -0.55 11.11
C PRO A 95 10.27 0.97 10.92
N SER A 96 9.09 1.55 10.85
CA SER A 96 8.92 2.99 10.75
C SER A 96 9.49 3.68 11.99
N ARG A 97 9.88 4.96 11.83
CA ARG A 97 10.36 5.79 12.95
C ARG A 97 9.39 5.81 14.14
N ILE A 98 8.08 5.71 13.88
CA ILE A 98 7.05 5.63 14.92
C ILE A 98 7.09 4.27 15.62
N GLN A 99 7.22 3.17 14.88
CA GLN A 99 7.35 1.83 15.47
C GLN A 99 8.61 1.71 16.33
N ILE A 100 9.74 2.23 15.86
CA ILE A 100 11.00 2.28 16.64
C ILE A 100 10.79 3.08 17.92
N LYS A 101 10.21 4.28 17.83
CA LYS A 101 9.92 5.12 19.01
C LYS A 101 8.98 4.43 20.00
N ASN A 102 7.95 3.75 19.50
CA ASN A 102 6.98 3.06 20.35
C ASN A 102 7.59 1.82 21.01
N ALA A 103 8.46 1.09 20.30
CA ALA A 103 9.21 -0.03 20.88
C ALA A 103 10.10 0.44 22.03
N ALA A 104 10.90 1.49 21.81
CA ALA A 104 11.74 2.08 22.84
C ALA A 104 10.91 2.57 24.05
N ARG A 105 9.74 3.18 23.82
CA ARG A 105 8.83 3.58 24.90
C ARG A 105 8.30 2.40 25.70
N ARG A 106 7.98 1.28 25.05
CA ARG A 106 7.51 0.07 25.74
C ARG A 106 8.60 -0.53 26.62
N GLU A 107 9.82 -0.65 26.12
CA GLU A 107 10.96 -1.13 26.92
C GLU A 107 11.18 -0.28 28.17
N ILE A 108 11.11 1.05 28.04
CA ILE A 108 11.23 1.97 29.18
C ILE A 108 10.08 1.76 30.19
N LEU A 109 8.85 1.58 29.71
CA LEU A 109 7.67 1.34 30.56
C LEU A 109 7.74 -0.01 31.29
N GLU A 110 8.15 -1.08 30.61
CA GLU A 110 8.34 -2.41 31.20
C GLU A 110 9.43 -2.38 32.27
N ALA A 111 10.56 -1.73 32.00
CA ALA A 111 11.63 -1.54 32.97
C ALA A 111 11.19 -0.72 34.20
N TRP A 112 10.23 0.20 34.03
CA TRP A 112 9.67 0.98 35.13
C TRP A 112 8.66 0.20 35.97
N GLN A 113 7.86 -0.69 35.36
CA GLN A 113 6.89 -1.52 36.06
C GLN A 113 7.51 -2.71 36.82
N GLN A 114 8.74 -3.12 36.46
CA GLN A 114 9.49 -4.15 37.18
C GLN A 114 10.35 -3.60 38.33
N ARG A 115 10.20 -2.32 38.66
CA ARG A 115 10.72 -1.69 39.88
C ARG A 115 9.61 -1.51 40.90
#